data_AF-A0A7X5DV98-F1
#
_entry.id   AF-A0A7X5DV98-F1
#
_cell.length_a   1.000
_cell.length_b   1.000
_cell.length_c   1.000
_cell.angle_alpha   90.00
_cell.angle_beta   90.00
_cell.angle_gamma   90.00
#
_symmetry.space_group_name_H-M   'P 1'
#
loop_
_entity.id
_entity.type
_entity.pdbx_description
1 polymer ?
#
loop_
_entity_poly.entity_id
_entity_poly.type
_entity_poly.pdbx_seq_one_letter_code
_entity_poly.pdbx_strand_id
1 'polypeptide(L)' 'MKPLKAKVSITIDHNIVGELKDLADEDDRSLSQYINMILKAYLNKLHQSSGQSSKNPPHA' A
#
# COMPACT_ATOMS: atom_id res chain seq x y z
N MET A 1 -19.02 13.03 7.51
CA MET A 1 -17.82 12.22 7.86
C MET A 1 -16.84 12.37 6.70
N LYS A 2 -15.57 12.74 6.96
CA LYS A 2 -14.57 12.82 5.87
C LYS A 2 -14.40 11.41 5.28
N PRO A 3 -14.35 11.24 3.94
CA PRO A 3 -14.14 9.93 3.34
C PRO A 3 -12.81 9.36 3.83
N LEU A 4 -12.85 8.13 4.37
CA LEU A 4 -11.69 7.44 4.95
C LEU A 4 -10.60 7.10 3.92
N LYS A 5 -10.93 7.16 2.62
CA LYS A 5 -10.04 6.87 1.50
C LYS A 5 -10.24 7.90 0.40
N ALA A 6 -9.15 8.41 -0.16
CA ALA A 6 -9.17 9.24 -1.36
C ALA A 6 -9.07 8.33 -2.60
N LYS A 7 -9.87 8.61 -3.64
CA LYS A 7 -9.72 7.96 -4.94
C LYS A 7 -8.57 8.65 -5.69
N VAL A 8 -7.59 7.87 -6.12
CA VAL A 8 -6.46 8.35 -6.93
C VAL A 8 -6.46 7.57 -8.24
N SER A 9 -6.21 8.26 -9.35
CA SER A 9 -5.92 7.63 -10.64
C SER A 9 -4.42 7.68 -10.86
N ILE A 10 -3.82 6.51 -11.06
CA ILE A 10 -2.39 6.34 -11.33
C ILE A 10 -2.22 5.48 -12.57
N THR A 11 -1.16 5.74 -13.33
CA THR A 11 -0.76 4.91 -14.45
C THR A 11 0.39 4.01 -14.00
N ILE A 12 0.27 2.71 -14.27
CA ILE A 12 1.26 1.68 -13.95
C ILE A 12 1.45 0.83 -15.21
N ASP A 13 2.68 0.38 -15.47
CA ASP A 13 3.00 -0.46 -16.62
C ASP A 13 2.19 -1.77 -16.62
N HIS A 14 1.80 -2.22 -17.82
CA HIS A 14 0.88 -3.34 -17.98
C HIS A 14 1.39 -4.65 -17.37
N ASN A 15 2.69 -4.94 -17.50
CA ASN A 15 3.34 -6.10 -16.91
C ASN A 15 3.27 -6.07 -15.38
N ILE A 16 3.48 -4.90 -14.78
CA ILE A 16 3.42 -4.72 -13.33
C ILE A 16 1.98 -4.87 -12.82
N VAL A 17 1.00 -4.32 -13.56
CA VAL A 17 -0.43 -4.48 -13.19
C VAL A 17 -0.86 -5.95 -13.23
N GLY A 18 -0.33 -6.75 -14.16
CA GLY A 18 -0.56 -8.19 -14.22
C GLY A 18 -0.10 -8.89 -12.94
N GLU A 19 1.18 -8.76 -12.61
CA GLU A 19 1.74 -9.35 -11.38
C GLU A 19 1.01 -8.90 -10.11
N LEU A 20 0.70 -7.60 -9.98
CA LEU A 20 0.00 -7.09 -8.81
C LEU A 20 -1.43 -7.62 -8.67
N LYS A 21 -2.09 -7.99 -9.78
CA LYS A 21 -3.40 -8.64 -9.74
C LYS A 21 -3.27 -10.08 -9.29
N ASP A 22 -2.37 -10.84 -9.88
CA ASP A 22 -2.16 -12.25 -9.52
C ASP A 22 -1.83 -12.38 -8.02
N LEU A 23 -0.93 -11.53 -7.52
CA LEU A 23 -0.58 -11.50 -6.09
C LEU A 23 -1.73 -11.03 -5.18
N ALA A 24 -2.61 -10.16 -5.68
CA ALA A 24 -3.77 -9.71 -4.92
C ALA A 24 -4.84 -10.81 -4.84
N ASP A 25 -5.04 -11.55 -5.94
CA ASP A 25 -5.96 -12.68 -6.01
C ASP A 25 -5.48 -13.84 -5.13
N GLU A 26 -4.17 -14.10 -5.08
CA GLU A 26 -3.56 -15.08 -4.17
C GLU A 26 -3.76 -14.73 -2.67
N ASP A 27 -3.81 -13.44 -2.31
CA ASP A 27 -4.06 -12.94 -0.94
C ASP A 27 -5.56 -12.69 -0.66
N ASP A 28 -6.46 -13.11 -1.57
CA ASP A 28 -7.92 -12.92 -1.49
C ASP A 28 -8.34 -11.44 -1.27
N ARG A 29 -7.72 -10.52 -2.04
CA ARG A 29 -7.90 -9.07 -1.88
C ARG A 29 -8.05 -8.34 -3.21
N SER A 30 -8.72 -7.18 -3.15
CA SER A 30 -8.73 -6.27 -4.30
C SER A 30 -7.35 -5.69 -4.59
N LEU A 31 -7.04 -5.47 -5.88
CA LEU A 31 -5.83 -4.80 -6.34
C LEU A 31 -5.56 -3.47 -5.61
N SER A 32 -6.59 -2.64 -5.42
CA SER A 32 -6.47 -1.37 -4.68
C SER A 32 -6.03 -1.56 -3.23
N GLN A 33 -6.49 -2.62 -2.56
CA GLN A 33 -6.09 -2.94 -1.19
C GLN A 33 -4.66 -3.49 -1.14
N TYR A 34 -4.29 -4.32 -2.11
CA TYR A 34 -2.95 -4.87 -2.23
C TYR A 34 -1.90 -3.78 -2.48
N ILE A 35 -2.14 -2.90 -3.46
CA ILE A 35 -1.30 -1.71 -3.73
C ILE A 35 -1.16 -0.87 -2.45
N ASN A 36 -2.25 -0.61 -1.73
CA ASN A 36 -2.20 0.18 -0.50
C ASN A 36 -1.35 -0.47 0.60
N MET A 37 -1.35 -1.80 0.70
CA MET A 37 -0.51 -2.54 1.64
C MET A 37 0.98 -2.40 1.31
N ILE A 38 1.34 -2.56 0.03
CA ILE A 38 2.71 -2.38 -0.46
C ILE A 38 3.19 -0.96 -0.18
N LEU A 39 2.38 0.06 -0.53
CA LEU A 39 2.71 1.46 -0.31
C LEU A 39 2.92 1.77 1.19
N LYS A 40 2.07 1.25 2.09
CA LYS A 40 2.27 1.40 3.54
C LYS A 40 3.58 0.79 4.00
N ALA A 41 3.90 -0.42 3.54
CA ALA A 41 5.16 -1.09 3.89
C ALA A 41 6.37 -0.32 3.38
N TYR A 42 6.31 0.20 2.15
CA TYR A 42 7.35 1.03 1.56
C TYR A 42 7.57 2.34 2.34
N LEU A 43 6.49 3.07 2.66
CA LEU A 43 6.57 4.29 3.46
C LEU A 43 7.13 4.03 4.86
N ASN A 44 6.71 2.95 5.51
CA ASN A 44 7.25 2.55 6.81
C ASN A 44 8.76 2.30 6.73
N LYS A 45 9.22 1.55 5.71
CA LYS A 45 10.66 1.31 5.47
C LYS A 45 11.40 2.63 5.26
N LEU A 46 10.85 3.54 4.45
CA LEU A 46 11.47 4.84 4.19
C LEU A 46 11.62 5.65 5.48
N HIS A 47 10.57 5.72 6.32
CA HIS A 47 10.61 6.43 7.60
C HIS A 47 11.60 5.81 8.61
N GLN A 48 11.73 4.47 8.61
CA GLN A 48 12.72 3.77 9.44
C GLN A 48 14.15 4.02 8.95
N SER A 49 14.35 4.09 7.63
CA SER A 49 15.64 4.36 7.00
C SER A 49 16.12 5.80 7.22
N SER A 50 15.18 6.74 7.32
CA SER A 50 15.46 8.17 7.51
C SER A 50 15.63 8.60 8.97
N GLY A 51 15.77 7.67 9.92
CA GLY A 51 16.14 8.00 11.31
C GLY A 51 15.09 8.78 12.10
N GLN A 52 13.80 8.68 11.76
CA GLN A 52 12.72 9.19 12.62
C GLN A 52 12.16 8.07 13.50
N SER A 53 12.92 7.75 14.54
CA SER A 53 12.46 7.00 15.71
C SER A 53 11.47 7.84 16.53
N SER A 54 10.23 7.98 16.07
CA SER A 54 9.12 8.31 16.98
C SER A 54 7.74 8.09 16.35
N LYS A 55 6.99 7.17 16.97
CA LYS A 55 5.52 7.08 17.00
C LYS A 55 4.86 6.57 15.72
N ASN A 56 4.56 5.26 15.69
CA ASN A 56 3.16 4.87 15.55
C ASN A 56 2.87 3.61 16.37
N PRO A 57 1.73 3.55 17.10
CA PRO A 57 1.38 2.40 17.91
C PRO A 57 0.95 1.22 17.04
N PRO A 58 1.19 -0.03 17.49
CA PRO A 58 0.52 -1.19 16.91
C PRO A 58 -1.00 -1.00 17.09
N HIS A 59 -1.74 -1.15 15.99
CA HIS A 59 -3.19 -1.26 16.05
C HIS A 59 -3.55 -2.44 16.96
N ALA A 60 -4.26 -2.14 18.04
CA ALA A 60 -4.97 -3.10 18.87
C ALA A 60 -6.02 -3.86 18.04
#